data_AF-A0A9D6U971-F1
#
_entry.id   AF-A0A9D6U971-F1
#
_cell.length_a   1.000
_cell.length_b   1.000
_cell.length_c   1.000
_cell.angle_alpha   90.00
_cell.angle_beta   90.00
_cell.angle_gamma   90.00
#
_symmetry.space_group_name_H-M   'P 1'
#
loop_
_entity.id
_entity.type
_entity.pdbx_description
1 polymer ?
#
loop_
_entity_poly.entity_id
_entity_poly.type
_entity_poly.pdbx_seq_one_letter_code
_entity_poly.pdbx_strand_id
1 'polypeptide(L)'
;METRQDIYKNYFTSKDAIETISISDLRNKEFLNENLSEEELQAIRNFDRFRLRELNKLKTDFDFNARFCELQIMSNIADYKEFLKEEYFFSELL
;
A
#
# COMPACT_ATOMS: atom_id res chain seq x y z
N MET A 1 25.37 -16.73 -18.50
CA MET A 1 24.09 -16.82 -17.76
C MET A 1 24.12 -15.72 -16.72
N GLU A 2 23.26 -14.72 -16.84
CA GLU A 2 23.10 -13.73 -15.78
C GLU A 2 22.56 -14.42 -14.52
N THR A 3 23.15 -14.12 -13.37
CA THR A 3 22.66 -14.68 -12.11
C THR A 3 21.33 -14.01 -11.76
N ARG A 4 20.47 -14.68 -10.98
CA ARG A 4 19.20 -14.07 -10.53
C ARG A 4 19.42 -12.71 -9.89
N GLN A 5 20.56 -12.52 -9.23
CA GLN A 5 20.97 -11.27 -8.59
C GLN A 5 21.23 -10.14 -9.60
N ASP A 6 21.78 -10.46 -10.78
CA ASP A 6 22.01 -9.50 -11.87
C ASP A 6 20.70 -9.03 -12.51
N ILE A 7 19.73 -9.95 -12.62
CA ILE A 7 18.38 -9.66 -13.14
C ILE A 7 17.65 -8.67 -12.24
N TYR A 8 17.67 -8.89 -10.91
CA TYR A 8 17.05 -7.97 -9.95
C TYR A 8 17.72 -6.59 -9.99
N LYS A 9 19.06 -6.55 -10.05
CA LYS A 9 19.81 -5.29 -10.08
C LYS A 9 19.49 -4.45 -11.32
N ASN A 10 19.36 -5.09 -12.49
CA ASN A 10 18.98 -4.42 -13.73
C ASN A 10 17.52 -3.95 -13.75
N TYR A 11 16.59 -4.67 -13.09
CA TYR A 11 15.18 -4.27 -13.00
C TYR A 11 15.00 -2.92 -12.26
N PHE A 12 15.82 -2.66 -11.24
CA PHE A 12 15.84 -1.38 -10.51
C PHE A 12 16.70 -0.30 -11.18
N THR A 13 17.37 -0.58 -12.30
CA THR A 13 18.28 0.36 -12.96
C THR A 13 17.59 1.24 -14.02
N SER A 14 16.34 0.96 -14.40
CA SER A 14 15.55 1.81 -15.32
C SER A 14 14.87 2.96 -14.58
N LYS A 15 15.71 3.91 -14.16
CA LYS A 15 15.38 5.13 -13.40
C LYS A 15 14.74 6.22 -14.28
N ASP A 16 13.67 5.92 -15.00
CA ASP A 16 12.89 6.91 -15.78
C ASP A 16 11.37 6.63 -15.86
N ALA A 17 10.86 5.61 -15.16
CA ALA A 17 9.44 5.52 -14.87
C ALA A 17 9.17 6.32 -13.58
N ILE A 18 8.10 7.11 -13.55
CA ILE A 18 7.55 7.62 -12.28
C ILE A 18 7.28 6.38 -11.43
N GLU A 19 8.19 6.06 -10.51
CA GLU A 19 8.11 4.87 -9.68
C GLU A 19 6.92 5.08 -8.76
N THR A 20 5.80 4.42 -9.08
CA THR A 20 4.60 4.46 -8.26
C THR A 20 4.93 3.74 -6.96
N ILE A 21 5.07 4.49 -5.88
CA ILE A 21 5.38 3.94 -4.57
C ILE A 21 4.06 3.44 -3.97
N SER A 22 3.96 2.15 -3.69
CA SER A 22 2.75 1.55 -3.11
C SER A 22 2.76 1.58 -1.58
N ILE A 23 1.61 1.31 -0.95
CA ILE A 23 1.53 1.14 0.51
C ILE A 23 2.45 0.02 1.01
N SER A 24 2.61 -1.05 0.22
CA SER A 24 3.50 -2.16 0.57
C SER A 24 4.96 -1.73 0.55
N ASP A 25 5.34 -0.87 -0.38
CA ASP A 25 6.69 -0.30 -0.42
C ASP A 25 6.94 0.60 0.79
N LEU A 26 5.97 1.41 1.18
CA LEU A 26 6.07 2.24 2.39
C LEU A 26 6.17 1.39 3.67
N ARG A 27 5.45 0.27 3.76
CA ARG A 27 5.58 -0.67 4.89
C ARG A 27 6.94 -1.37 4.91
N ASN A 28 7.50 -1.68 3.75
CA ASN A 28 8.85 -2.22 3.67
C ASN A 28 9.88 -1.19 4.17
N LYS A 29 9.74 0.08 3.78
CA LYS A 29 10.57 1.18 4.32
C LYS A 29 10.42 1.30 5.84
N GLU A 30 9.20 1.27 6.37
CA GLU A 30 8.93 1.29 7.82
C GLU A 30 9.63 0.13 8.53
N PHE A 31 9.52 -1.09 7.99
CA PHE A 31 10.15 -2.29 8.53
C PHE A 31 11.68 -2.22 8.51
N LEU A 32 12.27 -1.60 7.49
CA LEU A 32 13.71 -1.37 7.37
C LEU A 32 14.21 -0.19 8.24
N ASN A 33 13.31 0.48 8.99
CA ASN A 33 13.58 1.71 9.74
C ASN A 33 14.10 2.85 8.86
N GLU A 34 13.67 2.89 7.59
CA GLU A 34 13.89 4.03 6.72
C GLU A 34 12.94 5.18 7.09
N ASN A 35 13.37 6.41 6.83
CA ASN A 35 12.55 7.58 7.10
C ASN A 35 11.36 7.63 6.14
N LEU A 36 10.15 7.70 6.70
CA LEU A 36 8.93 8.03 5.99
C LEU A 36 8.59 9.50 6.21
N SER A 37 8.13 10.17 5.17
CA SER A 37 7.54 11.50 5.28
C SER A 37 6.19 11.44 6.00
N GLU A 38 5.75 12.58 6.55
CA GLU A 38 4.42 12.70 7.17
C GLU A 38 3.29 12.32 6.20
N GLU A 39 3.46 12.63 4.90
CA GLU A 39 2.52 12.28 3.85
C GLU A 39 2.44 10.76 3.64
N GLU A 40 3.59 10.08 3.56
CA GLU A 40 3.67 8.62 3.44
C GLU A 40 3.06 7.92 4.68
N LEU A 41 3.37 8.41 5.88
CA LEU A 41 2.76 7.92 7.13
C LEU A 41 1.24 8.12 7.14
N GLN A 42 0.76 9.27 6.66
CA GLN A 42 -0.66 9.55 6.57
C GLN A 42 -1.36 8.61 5.58
N ALA A 43 -0.74 8.30 4.44
CA ALA A 43 -1.27 7.35 3.47
C ALA A 43 -1.41 5.94 4.05
N ILE A 44 -0.40 5.46 4.81
CA ILE A 44 -0.48 4.18 5.53
C ILE A 44 -1.67 4.18 6.49
N ARG A 45 -1.81 5.22 7.31
CA ARG A 45 -2.90 5.35 8.29
C ARG A 45 -4.29 5.36 7.62
N ASN A 46 -4.43 6.08 6.51
CA ASN A 46 -5.68 6.15 5.76
C ASN A 46 -6.05 4.79 5.18
N PHE A 47 -5.09 4.10 4.57
CA PHE A 47 -5.30 2.76 4.04
C PHE A 47 -5.68 1.76 5.14
N ASP A 48 -5.02 1.81 6.31
CA ASP A 48 -5.35 0.93 7.43
C ASP A 48 -6.77 1.12 7.95
N ARG A 49 -7.20 2.38 8.11
CA ARG A 49 -8.58 2.70 8.50
C ARG A 49 -9.59 2.25 7.46
N PHE A 50 -9.32 2.52 6.18
CA PHE A 50 -10.15 2.07 5.08
C PHE A 50 -10.29 0.54 5.08
N ARG A 51 -9.17 -0.18 5.14
CA ARG A 51 -9.13 -1.65 5.18
C ARG A 51 -9.95 -2.21 6.33
N LEU A 52 -9.76 -1.72 7.55
CA LEU A 52 -10.53 -2.16 8.72
C LEU A 52 -12.03 -1.90 8.54
N ARG A 53 -12.41 -0.70 8.06
CA ARG A 53 -13.81 -0.36 7.79
C ARG A 53 -14.45 -1.31 6.79
N GLU A 54 -13.78 -1.57 5.67
CA GLU A 54 -14.30 -2.41 4.60
C GLU A 54 -14.46 -3.85 5.07
N LEU A 55 -13.49 -4.39 5.81
CA LEU A 55 -13.54 -5.74 6.34
C LEU A 55 -14.60 -5.92 7.43
N ASN A 56 -14.78 -4.92 8.32
CA ASN A 56 -15.76 -4.97 9.41
C ASN A 56 -17.23 -4.92 8.93
N LYS A 57 -17.50 -4.55 7.67
CA LYS A 57 -18.85 -4.58 7.09
C LYS A 57 -19.32 -5.99 6.75
N LEU A 58 -18.39 -6.93 6.61
CA LEU A 58 -18.64 -8.26 6.04
C LEU A 58 -19.05 -9.23 7.14
N LYS A 59 -19.98 -10.13 6.80
CA LYS A 59 -20.59 -11.08 7.76
C LYS A 59 -20.23 -12.53 7.50
N THR A 60 -19.62 -12.83 6.36
CA THR A 60 -19.27 -14.19 5.96
C THR A 60 -17.77 -14.28 5.69
N ASP A 61 -17.20 -15.45 5.96
CA ASP A 61 -15.78 -15.70 5.71
C ASP A 61 -15.44 -15.63 4.21
N PHE A 62 -16.37 -16.05 3.34
CA PHE A 62 -16.16 -15.99 1.90
C PHE A 62 -16.02 -14.55 1.43
N ASP A 63 -16.95 -13.67 1.81
CA ASP A 63 -16.90 -12.26 1.44
C ASP A 63 -15.69 -11.56 2.07
N PHE A 64 -15.37 -11.89 3.32
CA PHE A 64 -14.19 -11.38 4.02
C PHE A 64 -12.91 -11.70 3.26
N ASN A 65 -12.71 -12.97 2.88
CA ASN A 65 -11.52 -13.40 2.16
C ASN A 65 -11.42 -12.75 0.78
N ALA A 66 -12.52 -12.67 0.04
CA ALA A 66 -12.55 -12.01 -1.25
C ALA A 66 -12.15 -10.53 -1.12
N ARG A 67 -12.77 -9.80 -0.20
CA ARG A 67 -12.47 -8.38 0.01
C ARG A 67 -11.06 -8.15 0.56
N PHE A 68 -10.57 -9.03 1.43
CA PHE A 68 -9.21 -8.97 1.93
C PHE A 68 -8.19 -9.10 0.80
N CYS A 69 -8.38 -10.04 -0.12
CA CYS A 69 -7.54 -10.19 -1.30
C CYS A 69 -7.55 -8.95 -2.18
N GLU A 70 -8.73 -8.37 -2.45
CA GLU A 70 -8.84 -7.12 -3.21
C GLU A 70 -8.04 -5.98 -2.56
N LEU A 71 -8.21 -5.78 -1.25
CA LEU A 71 -7.51 -4.74 -0.51
C LEU A 71 -5.99 -4.96 -0.51
N GLN A 72 -5.54 -6.21 -0.42
CA GLN A 72 -4.12 -6.56 -0.51
C GLN A 72 -3.55 -6.27 -1.90
N ILE A 73 -4.30 -6.56 -2.96
CA ILE A 73 -3.91 -6.21 -4.33
C ILE A 73 -3.79 -4.69 -4.47
N MET A 74 -4.79 -3.95 -3.95
CA MET A 74 -4.76 -2.48 -3.95
C MET A 74 -3.51 -1.94 -3.24
N SER A 75 -3.14 -2.46 -2.07
CA SER A 75 -1.94 -2.00 -1.34
C SER A 75 -0.62 -2.32 -2.04
N ASN A 76 -0.61 -3.28 -2.96
CA ASN A 76 0.60 -3.70 -3.67
C ASN A 76 0.78 -2.96 -5.01
N ILE A 77 -0.30 -2.41 -5.58
CA ILE A 77 -0.29 -1.89 -6.96
C ILE A 77 -0.60 -0.40 -7.03
N ALA A 78 -1.49 0.11 -6.16
CA ALA A 78 -1.87 1.51 -6.19
C ALA A 78 -0.76 2.41 -5.64
N ASP A 79 -0.55 3.56 -6.27
CA ASP A 79 0.29 4.63 -5.74
C ASP A 79 -0.28 5.09 -4.38
N TYR A 80 0.58 5.30 -3.39
CA TYR A 80 0.16 5.67 -2.04
C TYR A 80 -0.69 6.95 -2.02
N LYS A 81 -0.50 7.84 -2.99
CA LYS A 81 -1.26 9.10 -3.13
C LYS A 81 -2.74 8.87 -3.38
N GLU A 82 -3.12 7.69 -3.88
CA GLU A 82 -4.53 7.28 -3.95
C GLU A 82 -5.18 7.38 -2.56
N PHE A 83 -4.49 6.90 -1.54
CA PHE A 83 -4.96 6.88 -0.15
C PHE A 83 -4.83 8.23 0.56
N LEU A 84 -4.42 9.27 -0.16
CA LEU A 84 -4.47 10.66 0.29
C LEU A 84 -5.72 11.39 -0.16
N LYS A 85 -6.59 10.75 -0.93
CA LYS A 85 -7.88 11.34 -1.31
C LYS A 85 -8.83 11.36 -0.13
N GLU A 86 -9.74 12.34 -0.14
CA GLU A 86 -10.74 12.55 0.92
C GLU A 86 -11.61 11.32 1.17
N GLU A 87 -11.86 10.47 0.17
CA GLU A 87 -12.64 9.23 0.32
C GLU A 87 -12.01 8.21 1.29
N TYR A 88 -10.70 8.31 1.50
CA TYR A 88 -9.93 7.53 2.47
C TYR A 88 -9.65 8.31 3.76
N PHE A 89 -9.92 9.62 3.79
CA PHE A 89 -9.78 10.43 4.99
C PHE A 89 -10.93 10.14 5.94
N PHE A 90 -10.57 9.91 7.20
CA PHE A 90 -11.54 9.88 8.28
C PHE A 90 -11.40 11.13 9.12
N SER A 91 -12.42 11.97 9.07
CA SER A 91 -12.78 12.89 10.13
C SER A 91 -13.49 12.07 11.21
N GLU A 92 -12.78 11.68 12.27
CA GLU A 92 -13.44 11.29 13.53
C GLU A 92 -14.04 12.56 14.15
N LEU A 93 -15.21 12.94 13.63
CA LEU A 93 -16.05 13.99 14.18
C LEU A 93 -17.50 13.60 13.91
N LEU A 94 -17.93 12.52 14.57
CA LEU A 94 -19.31 12.18 14.91
C LEU A 94 -19.31 11.17 16.05
#